data_AF-A0A8H7Y8Q4-F1
#
_entry.id   AF-A0A8H7Y8Q4-F1
#
_cell.length_a   1.000
_cell.length_b   1.000
_cell.length_c   1.000
_cell.angle_alpha   90.00
_cell.angle_beta   90.00
_cell.angle_gamma   90.00
#
_symmetry.space_group_name_H-M   'P 1'
#
loop_
_entity.id
_entity.type
_entity.pdbx_description
1 polymer ?
#
loop_
_entity_poly.entity_id
_entity_poly.type
_entity_poly.pdbx_seq_one_letter_code
_entity_poly.pdbx_strand_id
1 'polypeptide(L)'
;MGQVHSLYNGLSFLTGRLLSIFGIQRLLFGGNKLLFEESKSEDTAVHLPKTTFQSLPVEIILHIFSHLELQPYLFSRGVCKEWLRLLPLADIHPARRRLIYLYLKMVNTPDFINTRTWIVDKLLPFDRQAYIDSLLCQYPAIPEEFRIWLLEWPERATIDCTWPGLPFVSCNDIIPSKRSGVNWMAYKRHSPQLLAPVYRQCTPFAKFVPGLLIWRQSGLTDWLIFDKDEPEVFGRVYITDLVEFEDPAVIPHERQKMLDDDDDPIPISVSPGSDEEDNEFREDHSHELEGAGDKDTEGYLNVPHPDWVAYLESCWAENDIRLQYHGVPNLINDYLIPESQVTTEFNGSCVTTLPAVPWSLRERYTEYLTKF
;
A
#
# COMPACT_ATOMS: atom_id res chain seq x y z
N MET A 1 16.74 58.67 -3.98
CA MET A 1 15.41 58.21 -3.54
C MET A 1 15.46 56.70 -3.48
N GLY A 2 15.59 56.13 -2.27
CA GLY A 2 15.73 54.69 -2.06
C GLY A 2 14.37 54.02 -1.90
N GLN A 3 14.18 52.89 -2.57
CA GLN A 3 13.00 52.04 -2.39
C GLN A 3 13.38 50.81 -1.56
N VAL A 4 12.78 50.76 -0.37
CA VAL A 4 12.65 49.58 0.47
C VAL A 4 11.18 49.17 0.37
N HIS A 5 10.87 48.08 -0.32
CA HIS A 5 9.62 47.34 -0.11
C HIS A 5 9.84 45.86 -0.43
N SER A 6 10.08 45.09 0.63
CA SER A 6 10.11 43.64 0.68
C SER A 6 9.34 43.22 1.95
N LEU A 7 8.78 41.99 1.92
CA LEU A 7 8.23 41.22 3.07
C LEU A 7 6.73 41.26 3.43
N TYR A 8 5.77 41.44 2.50
CA TYR A 8 4.34 41.29 2.89
C TYR A 8 3.42 40.43 2.00
N ASN A 9 3.94 39.51 1.17
CA ASN A 9 3.09 38.60 0.36
C ASN A 9 3.17 37.11 0.74
N GLY A 10 3.83 36.73 1.85
CA GLY A 10 3.99 35.32 2.24
C GLY A 10 2.92 34.73 3.17
N LEU A 11 2.07 35.54 3.80
CA LEU A 11 1.19 35.08 4.90
C LEU A 11 -0.29 34.89 4.53
N SER A 12 -0.72 35.31 3.33
CA SER A 12 -2.12 35.16 2.88
C SER A 12 -2.46 33.77 2.32
N PHE A 13 -1.45 32.97 1.96
CA PHE A 13 -1.66 31.64 1.36
C PHE A 13 -1.94 30.53 2.39
N LEU A 14 -1.64 30.76 3.68
CA LEU A 14 -1.82 29.78 4.76
C LEU A 14 -3.23 29.83 5.39
N THR A 15 -3.90 30.98 5.38
CA THR A 15 -5.22 31.16 6.02
C THR A 15 -6.36 30.57 5.17
N GLY A 16 -6.26 30.61 3.84
CA GLY A 16 -7.22 29.96 2.93
C GLY A 16 -7.20 28.43 3.00
N ARG A 17 -6.03 27.81 3.22
CA ARG A 17 -5.89 26.34 3.32
C ARG A 17 -6.44 25.77 4.63
N LEU A 18 -6.37 26.51 5.74
CA LEU A 18 -6.92 26.06 7.02
C LEU A 18 -8.45 25.95 7.00
N LEU A 19 -9.15 26.85 6.28
CA LEU A 19 -10.61 26.76 6.11
C LEU A 19 -11.04 25.56 5.26
N SER A 20 -10.22 25.16 4.28
CA SER A 20 -10.44 23.93 3.49
C SER A 20 -10.36 22.66 4.35
N ILE A 21 -9.40 22.60 5.28
CA ILE A 21 -9.22 21.45 6.19
C ILE A 21 -10.46 21.26 7.08
N PHE A 22 -11.08 22.33 7.58
CA PHE A 22 -12.32 22.23 8.37
C PHE A 22 -13.51 21.72 7.54
N GLY A 23 -13.61 22.08 6.26
CA GLY A 23 -14.64 21.57 5.35
C GLY A 23 -14.46 20.08 5.04
N ILE A 24 -13.22 19.66 4.79
CA ILE A 24 -12.88 18.26 4.47
C ILE A 24 -13.04 17.35 5.70
N GLN A 25 -12.68 17.82 6.90
CA GLN A 25 -12.94 17.08 8.15
C GLN A 25 -14.44 16.84 8.37
N ARG A 26 -15.30 17.82 8.09
CA ARG A 26 -16.75 17.64 8.22
C ARG A 26 -17.33 16.63 7.21
N LEU A 27 -16.72 16.51 6.03
CA LEU A 27 -17.08 15.52 5.00
C LEU A 27 -16.50 14.13 5.28
N LEU A 28 -15.35 14.02 5.96
CA LEU A 28 -14.69 12.74 6.24
C LEU A 28 -15.38 11.92 7.33
N PHE A 29 -16.03 12.58 8.29
CA PHE A 29 -16.34 11.92 9.56
C PHE A 29 -17.82 11.79 9.90
N GLY A 30 -18.73 12.22 9.01
CA GLY A 30 -20.17 12.11 9.25
C GLY A 30 -20.61 13.02 10.38
N GLY A 31 -21.54 13.93 10.10
CA GLY A 31 -22.04 14.86 11.11
C GLY A 31 -22.88 14.16 12.18
N ASN A 32 -22.25 13.50 13.16
CA ASN A 32 -22.89 13.15 14.40
C ASN A 32 -23.12 14.45 15.18
N LYS A 33 -24.27 15.09 14.93
CA LYS A 33 -24.84 16.10 15.83
C LYS A 33 -25.07 15.40 17.18
N LEU A 34 -24.08 15.46 18.07
CA LEU A 34 -24.29 15.23 19.50
C LEU A 34 -25.18 16.37 19.99
N LEU A 35 -26.49 16.12 19.99
CA LEU A 35 -27.48 16.96 20.66
C LEU A 35 -27.24 16.81 22.17
N PHE A 36 -26.42 17.70 22.71
CA PHE A 36 -26.47 17.99 24.15
C PHE A 36 -27.76 18.77 24.39
N GLU A 37 -28.83 18.06 24.76
CA GLU A 37 -30.00 18.67 25.38
C GLU A 37 -29.57 19.27 26.73
N GLU A 38 -29.37 20.60 26.75
CA GLU A 38 -29.23 21.36 27.98
C GLU A 38 -30.57 21.33 28.74
N SER A 39 -30.64 20.45 29.74
CA SER A 39 -31.71 20.45 30.72
C SER A 39 -31.57 21.69 31.61
N LYS A 40 -32.51 22.65 31.44
CA LYS A 40 -32.68 23.80 32.33
C LYS A 40 -33.12 23.32 33.71
N SER A 41 -32.19 23.27 34.66
CA SER A 41 -32.50 23.21 36.08
C SER A 41 -32.00 24.51 36.72
N GLU A 42 -32.95 25.36 37.10
CA GLU A 42 -32.72 26.52 37.98
C GLU A 42 -32.60 26.00 39.40
N ASP A 43 -31.38 25.87 39.92
CA ASP A 43 -31.18 25.81 41.36
C ASP A 43 -29.80 26.34 41.75
N THR A 44 -29.80 27.12 42.83
CA THR A 44 -28.69 27.83 43.49
C THR A 44 -27.40 26.99 43.65
N ALA A 45 -26.51 27.02 42.64
CA ALA A 45 -25.26 26.27 42.65
C ALA A 45 -24.06 27.15 43.01
N VAL A 46 -23.32 26.72 44.05
CA VAL A 46 -21.98 27.21 44.40
C VAL A 46 -21.11 27.16 43.14
N HIS A 47 -20.62 28.33 42.69
CA HIS A 47 -19.72 28.45 41.54
C HIS A 47 -18.37 27.78 41.84
N LEU A 48 -18.30 26.45 41.68
CA LEU A 48 -17.03 25.77 41.57
C LEU A 48 -16.37 26.28 40.27
N PRO A 49 -15.12 26.78 40.32
CA PRO A 49 -14.43 27.21 39.10
C PRO A 49 -14.40 26.03 38.13
N LYS A 50 -15.00 26.22 36.95
CA LYS A 50 -15.05 25.21 35.90
C LYS A 50 -13.62 24.96 35.44
N THR A 51 -13.01 23.89 35.94
CA THR A 51 -11.66 23.47 35.52
C THR A 51 -11.74 23.14 34.04
N THR A 52 -11.17 24.00 33.21
CA THR A 52 -11.11 23.76 31.76
C THR A 52 -9.85 22.95 31.46
N PHE A 53 -9.83 22.22 30.35
CA PHE A 53 -8.61 21.53 29.91
C PHE A 53 -7.42 22.50 29.77
N GLN A 54 -7.70 23.78 29.50
CA GLN A 54 -6.70 24.85 29.40
C GLN A 54 -6.07 25.23 30.74
N SER A 55 -6.64 24.83 31.87
CA SER A 55 -6.03 25.04 33.19
C SER A 55 -5.04 23.95 33.58
N LEU A 56 -4.87 22.91 32.77
CA LEU A 56 -3.86 21.87 33.02
C LEU A 56 -2.45 22.41 32.69
N PRO A 57 -1.41 22.00 33.46
CA PRO A 57 -0.03 22.23 33.07
C PRO A 57 0.26 21.66 31.67
N VAL A 58 1.12 22.36 30.92
CA VAL A 58 1.43 21.99 29.52
C VAL A 58 2.02 20.58 29.41
N GLU A 59 2.79 20.14 30.40
CA GLU A 59 3.41 18.82 30.48
C GLU A 59 2.35 17.72 30.52
N ILE A 60 1.25 17.94 31.25
CA ILE A 60 0.13 16.99 31.33
C ILE A 60 -0.60 16.94 29.98
N ILE A 61 -0.79 18.08 29.32
CA ILE A 61 -1.41 18.14 27.99
C ILE A 61 -0.56 17.38 26.96
N LEU A 62 0.77 17.59 26.96
CA LEU A 62 1.69 16.89 26.06
C LEU A 62 1.73 15.39 26.33
N HIS A 63 1.66 14.98 27.60
CA HIS A 63 1.57 13.57 27.96
C HIS A 63 0.26 12.94 27.46
N ILE A 64 -0.88 13.63 27.57
CA ILE A 64 -2.14 13.17 26.97
C ILE A 64 -1.99 13.02 25.45
N PHE A 65 -1.38 14.00 24.78
CA PHE A 65 -1.15 13.96 23.34
C PHE A 65 -0.22 12.82 22.90
N SER A 66 0.78 12.43 23.69
CA SER A 66 1.67 11.30 23.35
C SER A 66 0.94 9.95 23.26
N HIS A 67 -0.21 9.82 23.94
CA HIS A 67 -1.03 8.61 23.95
C HIS A 67 -2.18 8.63 22.94
N LEU A 68 -2.36 9.73 22.18
CA LEU A 68 -3.39 9.77 21.15
C LEU A 68 -2.99 8.86 19.98
N GLU A 69 -3.92 7.99 19.61
CA GLU A 69 -3.90 7.27 18.33
C GLU A 69 -4.01 8.26 17.16
N LEU A 70 -3.69 7.78 15.96
CA LEU A 70 -3.62 8.59 14.74
C LEU A 70 -4.87 9.45 14.50
N GLN A 71 -6.07 8.86 14.59
CA GLN A 71 -7.32 9.58 14.32
C GLN A 71 -7.62 10.66 15.39
N PRO A 72 -7.69 10.35 16.70
CA PRO A 72 -7.77 11.37 17.74
C PRO A 72 -6.72 12.46 17.63
N TYR A 73 -5.49 12.12 17.24
CA TYR A 73 -4.43 13.08 17.03
C TYR A 73 -4.74 14.03 15.86
N LEU A 74 -5.20 13.50 14.72
CA LEU A 74 -5.62 14.29 13.56
C LEU A 74 -6.80 15.22 13.89
N PHE A 75 -7.78 14.75 14.68
CA PHE A 75 -8.90 15.57 15.15
C PHE A 75 -8.47 16.69 16.09
N SER A 76 -7.54 16.39 16.98
CA SER A 76 -7.01 17.34 17.97
C SER A 76 -6.42 18.60 17.32
N ARG A 77 -5.90 18.48 16.08
CA ARG A 77 -5.41 19.62 15.29
C ARG A 77 -6.49 20.66 14.95
N GLY A 78 -7.76 20.25 14.91
CA GLY A 78 -8.91 21.10 14.60
C GLY A 78 -9.58 21.74 15.82
N VAL A 79 -9.16 21.39 17.04
CA VAL A 79 -9.85 21.83 18.27
C VAL A 79 -9.64 23.32 18.54
N CYS A 80 -8.40 23.77 18.66
CA CYS A 80 -8.06 25.19 18.81
C CYS A 80 -6.60 25.46 18.39
N LYS A 81 -6.25 26.75 18.25
CA LYS A 81 -4.88 27.17 17.85
C LYS A 81 -3.81 26.69 18.82
N GLU A 82 -4.13 26.62 20.12
CA GLU A 82 -3.18 26.19 21.15
C GLU A 82 -2.88 24.70 21.03
N TRP A 83 -3.89 23.86 20.81
CA TRP A 83 -3.68 22.43 20.58
C TRP A 83 -2.87 22.18 19.31
N LEU A 84 -3.16 22.90 18.23
CA LEU A 84 -2.38 22.84 16.99
C LEU A 84 -0.90 23.18 17.21
N ARG A 85 -0.59 24.12 18.11
CA ARG A 85 0.77 24.51 18.49
C ARG A 85 1.46 23.47 19.37
N LEU A 86 0.73 22.86 20.30
CA LEU A 86 1.27 21.91 21.28
C LEU A 86 1.43 20.49 20.74
N LEU A 87 0.53 20.03 19.86
CA LEU A 87 0.55 18.66 19.33
C LEU A 87 1.93 18.24 18.77
N PRO A 88 2.62 19.04 17.92
CA PRO A 88 3.94 18.67 17.40
C PRO A 88 5.03 18.51 18.46
N LEU A 89 4.82 19.04 19.68
CA LEU A 89 5.75 18.95 20.80
C LEU A 89 5.55 17.66 21.63
N ALA A 90 4.47 16.91 21.38
CA ALA A 90 4.19 15.67 22.08
C ALA A 90 5.15 14.56 21.61
N ASP A 91 5.59 13.73 22.56
CA ASP A 91 6.46 12.59 22.30
C ASP A 91 5.66 11.39 21.77
N ILE A 92 5.14 11.53 20.55
CA ILE A 92 4.41 10.47 19.86
C ILE A 92 5.37 9.46 19.21
N HIS A 93 4.90 8.22 19.07
CA HIS A 93 5.63 7.15 18.39
C HIS A 93 6.13 7.59 16.99
N PRO A 94 7.38 7.28 16.60
CA PRO A 94 7.94 7.71 15.31
C PRO A 94 7.11 7.29 14.09
N ALA A 95 6.62 6.05 14.07
CA ALA A 95 5.74 5.55 12.99
C ALA A 95 4.45 6.36 12.89
N ARG A 96 3.80 6.66 14.04
CA ARG A 96 2.58 7.48 14.09
C ARG A 96 2.87 8.90 13.57
N ARG A 97 3.99 9.50 13.94
CA ARG A 97 4.43 10.81 13.43
C ARG A 97 4.57 10.83 11.90
N ARG A 98 5.20 9.80 11.32
CA ARG A 98 5.35 9.66 9.86
C ARG A 98 4.00 9.44 9.17
N LEU A 99 3.13 8.59 9.72
CA LEU A 99 1.77 8.39 9.21
C LEU A 99 0.94 9.68 9.25
N ILE A 100 1.05 10.50 10.31
CA ILE A 100 0.39 11.83 10.37
C ILE A 100 0.90 12.72 9.24
N TYR A 101 2.22 12.77 9.05
CA TYR A 101 2.81 13.59 7.99
C TYR A 101 2.35 13.13 6.61
N LEU A 102 2.36 11.83 6.35
CA LEU A 102 1.87 11.22 5.13
C LEU A 102 0.40 11.57 4.89
N TYR A 103 -0.48 11.38 5.89
CA TYR A 103 -1.89 11.75 5.79
C TYR A 103 -2.09 13.23 5.44
N LEU A 104 -1.38 14.13 6.12
CA LEU A 104 -1.49 15.58 5.88
C LEU A 104 -0.98 15.98 4.49
N LYS A 105 0.05 15.28 3.97
CA LYS A 105 0.56 15.46 2.61
C LYS A 105 -0.47 14.99 1.57
N MET A 106 -1.10 13.85 1.81
CA MET A 106 -2.05 13.23 0.89
C MET A 106 -3.40 13.94 0.80
N VAL A 107 -4.01 14.28 1.94
CA VAL A 107 -5.44 14.66 2.02
C VAL A 107 -5.82 15.88 1.18
N ASN A 108 -4.83 16.70 0.81
CA ASN A 108 -5.02 17.91 0.02
C ASN A 108 -4.64 17.75 -1.47
N THR A 109 -4.27 16.56 -1.93
CA THR A 109 -3.98 16.33 -3.34
C THR A 109 -5.26 15.99 -4.11
N PRO A 110 -5.33 16.32 -5.42
CA PRO A 110 -6.43 15.92 -6.28
C PRO A 110 -6.65 14.40 -6.30
N ASP A 111 -5.59 13.60 -6.24
CA ASP A 111 -5.68 12.13 -6.37
C ASP A 111 -6.34 11.48 -5.18
N PHE A 112 -6.04 11.99 -3.99
CA PHE A 112 -6.73 11.56 -2.80
C PHE A 112 -8.22 11.83 -2.92
N ILE A 113 -8.60 13.01 -3.43
CA ILE A 113 -10.00 13.38 -3.61
C ILE A 113 -10.67 12.50 -4.69
N ASN A 114 -9.99 12.24 -5.81
CA ASN A 114 -10.52 11.49 -6.95
C ASN A 114 -10.73 10.00 -6.62
N THR A 115 -9.78 9.38 -5.92
CA THR A 115 -9.85 7.96 -5.55
C THR A 115 -10.84 7.70 -4.40
N ARG A 116 -11.14 8.72 -3.60
CA ARG A 116 -11.94 8.59 -2.38
C ARG A 116 -13.37 8.09 -2.61
N THR A 117 -14.07 8.58 -3.63
CA THR A 117 -15.45 8.12 -3.90
C THR A 117 -15.47 6.61 -4.11
N TRP A 118 -14.55 6.11 -4.93
CA TRP A 118 -14.42 4.68 -5.15
C TRP A 118 -14.03 3.91 -3.89
N ILE A 119 -13.07 4.41 -3.10
CA ILE A 119 -12.65 3.75 -1.86
C ILE A 119 -13.84 3.61 -0.92
N VAL A 120 -14.60 4.69 -0.71
CA VAL A 120 -15.77 4.69 0.18
C VAL A 120 -16.84 3.72 -0.32
N ASP A 121 -17.10 3.69 -1.63
CA ASP A 121 -18.12 2.82 -2.24
C ASP A 121 -17.74 1.33 -2.18
N LYS A 122 -16.45 1.02 -2.16
CA LYS A 122 -15.93 -0.36 -2.12
C LYS A 122 -15.51 -0.83 -0.74
N LEU A 123 -15.53 0.04 0.26
CA LEU A 123 -15.08 -0.32 1.59
C LEU A 123 -16.02 -1.35 2.22
N LEU A 124 -15.44 -2.45 2.68
CA LEU A 124 -16.19 -3.51 3.35
C LEU A 124 -15.97 -3.43 4.86
N PRO A 125 -16.93 -3.90 5.69
CA PRO A 125 -16.70 -4.06 7.12
C PRO A 125 -15.46 -4.92 7.36
N PHE A 126 -14.52 -4.42 8.17
CA PHE A 126 -13.22 -5.03 8.39
C PHE A 126 -12.85 -5.00 9.88
N ASP A 127 -12.68 -6.17 10.48
CA ASP A 127 -12.22 -6.32 11.86
C ASP A 127 -10.70 -6.36 11.90
N ARG A 128 -10.12 -5.21 12.26
CA ARG A 128 -8.66 -4.99 12.31
C ARG A 128 -7.98 -5.89 13.34
N GLN A 129 -8.62 -6.11 14.49
CA GLN A 129 -8.04 -6.90 15.57
C GLN A 129 -8.06 -8.39 15.22
N ALA A 130 -9.18 -8.89 14.70
CA ALA A 130 -9.25 -10.28 14.24
C ALA A 130 -8.22 -10.59 13.13
N TYR A 131 -7.96 -9.62 12.23
CA TYR A 131 -6.91 -9.77 11.22
C TYR A 131 -5.51 -9.93 11.84
N ILE A 132 -5.19 -9.09 12.83
CA ILE A 132 -3.92 -9.15 13.59
C ILE A 132 -3.81 -10.47 14.35
N ASP A 133 -4.86 -10.88 15.06
CA ASP A 133 -4.89 -12.12 15.83
C ASP A 133 -4.71 -13.32 14.91
N SER A 134 -5.28 -13.30 13.71
CA SER A 134 -5.08 -14.36 12.71
C SER A 134 -3.64 -14.42 12.19
N LEU A 135 -2.94 -13.29 12.04
CA LEU A 135 -1.53 -13.27 11.70
C LEU A 135 -0.67 -13.79 12.86
N LEU A 136 -0.98 -13.37 14.10
CA LEU A 136 -0.29 -13.82 15.31
C LEU A 136 -0.45 -15.33 15.56
N CYS A 137 -1.59 -15.92 15.16
CA CYS A 137 -1.79 -17.36 15.18
C CYS A 137 -0.82 -18.12 14.25
N GLN A 138 -0.30 -17.49 13.20
CA GLN A 138 0.63 -18.10 12.24
C GLN A 138 2.09 -17.80 12.55
N TYR A 139 2.39 -16.59 13.07
CA TYR A 139 3.73 -16.19 13.44
C TYR A 139 3.71 -15.26 14.67
N PRO A 140 4.59 -15.45 15.66
CA PRO A 140 4.44 -14.82 16.98
C PRO A 140 4.81 -13.33 17.05
N ALA A 141 5.06 -12.67 15.93
CA ALA A 141 5.44 -11.25 15.88
C ALA A 141 4.87 -10.58 14.64
N ILE A 142 4.59 -9.28 14.75
CA ILE A 142 4.12 -8.43 13.64
C ILE A 142 4.98 -7.16 13.66
N PRO A 143 5.44 -6.66 12.51
CA PRO A 143 6.12 -5.37 12.41
C PRO A 143 5.27 -4.25 13.02
N GLU A 144 5.87 -3.46 13.92
CA GLU A 144 5.13 -2.48 14.73
C GLU A 144 4.49 -1.39 13.87
N GLU A 145 5.21 -0.91 12.84
CA GLU A 145 4.72 0.07 11.88
C GLU A 145 3.47 -0.42 11.14
N PHE A 146 3.46 -1.69 10.72
CA PHE A 146 2.31 -2.31 10.06
C PHE A 146 1.14 -2.45 11.02
N ARG A 147 1.40 -2.87 12.28
CA ARG A 147 0.39 -2.99 13.33
C ARG A 147 -0.27 -1.65 13.64
N ILE A 148 0.52 -0.60 13.85
CA ILE A 148 0.03 0.77 14.09
C ILE A 148 -0.80 1.26 12.91
N TRP A 149 -0.30 1.08 11.68
CA TRP A 149 -1.05 1.45 10.48
C TRP A 149 -2.39 0.73 10.40
N LEU A 150 -2.41 -0.58 10.56
CA LEU A 150 -3.63 -1.37 10.43
C LEU A 150 -4.68 -1.00 11.48
N LEU A 151 -4.26 -0.76 12.73
CA LEU A 151 -5.15 -0.39 13.83
C LEU A 151 -5.65 1.05 13.75
N GLU A 152 -4.78 2.00 13.41
CA GLU A 152 -5.07 3.42 13.59
C GLU A 152 -5.36 4.17 12.29
N TRP A 153 -4.92 3.67 11.12
CA TRP A 153 -5.09 4.37 9.86
C TRP A 153 -6.57 4.55 9.49
N PRO A 154 -6.99 5.70 8.94
CA PRO A 154 -8.35 5.89 8.48
C PRO A 154 -8.57 5.03 7.23
N GLU A 155 -9.48 4.07 7.30
CA GLU A 155 -9.81 3.15 6.19
C GLU A 155 -10.21 3.88 4.90
N ARG A 156 -10.85 5.05 5.04
CA ARG A 156 -11.24 5.92 3.92
C ARG A 156 -10.06 6.66 3.27
N ALA A 157 -8.89 6.60 3.87
CA ALA A 157 -7.66 7.24 3.40
C ALA A 157 -6.67 6.19 2.85
N THR A 158 -7.18 5.12 2.25
CA THR A 158 -6.34 4.05 1.69
C THR A 158 -5.36 4.61 0.65
N ILE A 159 -4.09 4.22 0.76
CA ILE A 159 -3.03 4.53 -0.21
C ILE A 159 -3.03 3.41 -1.26
N ASP A 160 -3.05 3.74 -2.55
CA ASP A 160 -2.89 2.74 -3.62
C ASP A 160 -3.79 1.52 -3.55
N CYS A 161 -5.02 1.68 -3.07
CA CYS A 161 -5.93 0.55 -2.82
C CYS A 161 -5.33 -0.56 -1.92
N THR A 162 -4.28 -0.24 -1.17
CA THR A 162 -3.51 -1.12 -0.27
C THR A 162 -4.19 -1.09 1.11
N TRP A 163 -5.34 -1.74 1.23
CA TRP A 163 -6.08 -1.88 2.50
C TRP A 163 -6.79 -3.24 2.57
N PRO A 164 -6.66 -4.02 3.67
CA PRO A 164 -7.28 -5.35 3.73
C PRO A 164 -8.81 -5.34 3.75
N GLY A 165 -9.42 -4.20 4.12
CA GLY A 165 -10.87 -4.00 4.10
C GLY A 165 -11.45 -3.66 2.73
N LEU A 166 -10.63 -3.59 1.68
CA LEU A 166 -11.10 -3.47 0.29
C LEU A 166 -11.39 -4.85 -0.31
N PRO A 167 -12.16 -4.95 -1.40
CA PRO A 167 -12.42 -6.21 -2.07
C PRO A 167 -11.14 -6.74 -2.75
N PHE A 168 -11.02 -8.06 -2.81
CA PHE A 168 -9.96 -8.75 -3.56
C PHE A 168 -10.30 -8.72 -5.06
N VAL A 169 -9.96 -7.60 -5.70
CA VAL A 169 -10.21 -7.36 -7.13
C VAL A 169 -8.96 -6.81 -7.80
N SER A 170 -8.79 -7.13 -9.09
CA SER A 170 -7.77 -6.48 -9.91
C SER A 170 -8.14 -5.01 -10.08
N CYS A 171 -7.24 -4.14 -9.66
CA CYS A 171 -7.26 -2.72 -9.98
C CYS A 171 -6.71 -2.57 -11.39
N ASN A 172 -7.58 -2.70 -12.39
CA ASN A 172 -7.25 -2.35 -13.77
C ASN A 172 -7.30 -0.81 -13.94
N ASP A 173 -6.62 -0.28 -14.97
CA ASP A 173 -6.36 1.15 -15.24
C ASP A 173 -7.59 2.07 -15.40
N ILE A 174 -8.79 1.60 -15.08
CA ILE A 174 -10.06 2.31 -15.28
C ILE A 174 -10.14 3.57 -14.39
N ILE A 175 -9.41 3.62 -13.28
CA ILE A 175 -9.38 4.79 -12.40
C ILE A 175 -7.99 5.41 -12.46
N PRO A 176 -7.85 6.63 -13.02
CA PRO A 176 -6.62 7.39 -12.97
C PRO A 176 -6.10 7.47 -11.54
N SER A 177 -4.78 7.44 -11.37
CA SER A 177 -4.11 7.53 -10.07
C SER A 177 -4.17 6.26 -9.20
N LYS A 178 -4.49 5.09 -9.77
CA LYS A 178 -4.35 3.81 -9.07
C LYS A 178 -3.15 3.02 -9.52
N ARG A 179 -2.51 2.36 -8.56
CA ARG A 179 -1.63 1.23 -8.85
C ARG A 179 -2.38 0.11 -9.55
N SER A 180 -1.79 -0.41 -10.62
CA SER A 180 -2.30 -1.57 -11.34
C SER A 180 -1.89 -2.87 -10.65
N GLY A 181 -2.78 -3.85 -10.65
CA GLY A 181 -2.57 -5.14 -10.02
C GLY A 181 -3.59 -5.48 -8.94
N VAL A 182 -3.24 -6.39 -8.05
CA VAL A 182 -4.14 -7.01 -7.08
C VAL A 182 -3.65 -6.77 -5.66
N ASN A 183 -4.53 -6.25 -4.80
CA ASN A 183 -4.29 -6.15 -3.36
C ASN A 183 -4.46 -7.52 -2.70
N TRP A 184 -3.35 -8.20 -2.42
CA TRP A 184 -3.34 -9.52 -1.81
C TRP A 184 -3.65 -9.51 -0.31
N MET A 185 -3.55 -8.37 0.36
CA MET A 185 -3.95 -8.30 1.77
C MET A 185 -5.47 -8.49 1.97
N ALA A 186 -6.26 -8.23 0.93
CA ALA A 186 -7.70 -8.49 0.91
C ALA A 186 -8.04 -9.98 0.66
N TYR A 187 -7.07 -10.79 0.22
CA TYR A 187 -7.27 -12.22 0.04
C TYR A 187 -7.53 -12.88 1.39
N LYS A 188 -8.62 -13.66 1.50
CA LYS A 188 -9.06 -14.26 2.76
C LYS A 188 -9.00 -13.27 3.93
N ARG A 189 -9.61 -12.09 3.79
CA ARG A 189 -9.58 -10.99 4.77
C ARG A 189 -9.87 -11.35 6.25
N HIS A 190 -10.48 -12.49 6.55
CA HIS A 190 -10.74 -12.96 7.92
C HIS A 190 -9.69 -13.95 8.44
N SER A 191 -8.80 -14.40 7.56
CA SER A 191 -7.73 -15.35 7.81
C SER A 191 -6.58 -15.09 6.81
N PRO A 192 -5.92 -13.92 6.86
CA PRO A 192 -4.79 -13.63 5.99
C PRO A 192 -3.74 -14.72 6.15
N GLN A 193 -2.98 -15.00 5.09
CA GLN A 193 -2.04 -16.11 5.09
C GLN A 193 -0.60 -15.61 4.96
N LEU A 194 0.25 -16.01 5.90
CA LEU A 194 1.69 -15.87 5.74
C LEU A 194 2.21 -16.95 4.80
N LEU A 195 2.98 -16.52 3.82
CA LEU A 195 3.64 -17.38 2.85
C LEU A 195 5.15 -17.41 3.13
N ALA A 196 5.85 -18.21 2.36
CA ALA A 196 7.29 -18.41 2.48
C ALA A 196 8.02 -17.90 1.22
N PRO A 197 8.22 -16.57 1.04
CA PRO A 197 9.13 -16.07 0.01
C PRO A 197 10.56 -16.56 0.25
N VAL A 198 11.32 -16.74 -0.85
CA VAL A 198 12.74 -17.09 -0.81
C VAL A 198 13.55 -15.83 -0.52
N TYR A 199 14.36 -15.87 0.53
CA TYR A 199 15.30 -14.84 0.92
C TYR A 199 16.73 -15.23 0.52
N ARG A 200 17.52 -14.27 0.01
CA ARG A 200 18.89 -14.46 -0.52
C ARG A 200 18.97 -15.58 -1.58
N GLN A 201 18.04 -15.55 -2.52
CA GLN A 201 18.02 -16.47 -3.65
C GLN A 201 19.37 -16.42 -4.39
N CYS A 202 19.82 -17.57 -4.90
CA CYS A 202 21.12 -17.73 -5.57
C CYS A 202 22.36 -17.56 -4.67
N THR A 203 22.20 -17.59 -3.35
CA THR A 203 23.33 -17.68 -2.41
C THR A 203 23.28 -19.02 -1.66
N PRO A 204 24.41 -19.53 -1.13
CA PRO A 204 24.42 -20.67 -0.21
C PRO A 204 23.59 -20.45 1.06
N PHE A 205 23.14 -19.22 1.31
CA PHE A 205 22.34 -18.82 2.46
C PHE A 205 20.86 -18.64 2.11
N ALA A 206 20.42 -19.12 0.94
CA ALA A 206 19.03 -19.07 0.53
C ALA A 206 18.14 -19.77 1.56
N LYS A 207 17.09 -19.09 2.00
CA LYS A 207 16.14 -19.66 2.97
C LYS A 207 14.74 -19.10 2.78
N PHE A 208 13.76 -19.82 3.30
CA PHE A 208 12.39 -19.31 3.39
C PHE A 208 12.22 -18.43 4.62
N VAL A 209 11.60 -17.28 4.44
CA VAL A 209 11.24 -16.35 5.54
C VAL A 209 9.72 -16.15 5.54
N PRO A 210 9.07 -15.91 6.69
CA PRO A 210 7.65 -15.63 6.74
C PRO A 210 7.37 -14.25 6.13
N GLY A 211 6.47 -14.19 5.16
CA GLY A 211 6.09 -12.96 4.49
C GLY A 211 4.59 -12.86 4.21
N LEU A 212 4.05 -11.65 4.26
CA LEU A 212 2.71 -11.32 3.80
C LEU A 212 2.80 -10.74 2.39
N LEU A 213 2.13 -11.36 1.43
CA LEU A 213 1.99 -10.80 0.08
C LEU A 213 1.04 -9.60 0.13
N ILE A 214 1.56 -8.42 -0.15
CA ILE A 214 0.82 -7.15 -0.08
C ILE A 214 0.11 -6.89 -1.40
N TRP A 215 0.88 -6.92 -2.48
CA TRP A 215 0.45 -6.52 -3.81
C TRP A 215 1.07 -7.43 -4.87
N ARG A 216 0.36 -7.62 -5.98
CA ARG A 216 0.87 -8.30 -7.16
C ARG A 216 0.50 -7.56 -8.42
N GLN A 217 1.48 -7.27 -9.26
CA GLN A 217 1.32 -6.68 -10.58
C GLN A 217 1.95 -7.64 -11.61
N SER A 218 1.66 -7.45 -12.91
CA SER A 218 2.36 -8.17 -13.97
C SER A 218 3.88 -8.03 -13.78
N GLY A 219 4.55 -9.15 -13.50
CA GLY A 219 5.98 -9.20 -13.24
C GLY A 219 6.45 -8.82 -11.83
N LEU A 220 5.63 -8.25 -10.94
CA LEU A 220 6.12 -7.76 -9.64
C LEU A 220 5.26 -8.23 -8.47
N THR A 221 5.89 -8.50 -7.33
CA THR A 221 5.22 -8.83 -6.07
C THR A 221 5.85 -8.09 -4.90
N ASP A 222 5.00 -7.61 -3.99
CA ASP A 222 5.40 -6.85 -2.83
C ASP A 222 5.18 -7.66 -1.56
N TRP A 223 6.20 -7.79 -0.72
CA TRP A 223 6.21 -8.69 0.43
C TRP A 223 6.59 -7.94 1.71
N LEU A 224 5.72 -7.97 2.73
CA LEU A 224 6.08 -7.53 4.09
C LEU A 224 6.67 -8.72 4.86
N ILE A 225 7.88 -8.59 5.38
CA ILE A 225 8.59 -9.69 6.05
C ILE A 225 8.35 -9.69 7.57
N PHE A 226 8.07 -10.87 8.11
CA PHE A 226 7.73 -11.10 9.52
C PHE A 226 8.85 -11.81 10.29
N ASP A 227 10.00 -12.11 9.68
CA ASP A 227 11.06 -12.91 10.31
C ASP A 227 11.76 -12.19 11.47
N LYS A 228 11.25 -12.35 12.71
CA LYS A 228 11.81 -11.66 13.88
C LYS A 228 13.21 -12.16 14.25
N ASP A 229 13.54 -13.37 13.80
CA ASP A 229 14.83 -14.00 14.06
C ASP A 229 15.91 -13.42 13.12
N GLU A 230 15.49 -12.70 12.07
CA GLU A 230 16.34 -11.91 11.18
C GLU A 230 16.02 -10.41 11.31
N PRO A 231 16.59 -9.73 12.31
CA PRO A 231 16.27 -8.32 12.59
C PRO A 231 16.63 -7.39 11.43
N GLU A 232 17.52 -7.81 10.54
CA GLU A 232 17.88 -7.06 9.34
C GLU A 232 16.73 -6.96 8.34
N VAL A 233 15.82 -7.94 8.29
CA VAL A 233 14.72 -7.99 7.31
C VAL A 233 13.35 -7.84 7.94
N PHE A 234 13.23 -8.05 9.25
CA PHE A 234 11.97 -7.90 9.99
C PHE A 234 11.34 -6.52 9.74
N GLY A 235 10.08 -6.50 9.28
CA GLY A 235 9.34 -5.27 9.01
C GLY A 235 9.67 -4.55 7.72
N ARG A 236 10.63 -5.05 6.94
CA ARG A 236 10.92 -4.52 5.60
C ARG A 236 9.90 -4.97 4.57
N VAL A 237 9.73 -4.14 3.55
CA VAL A 237 8.94 -4.49 2.36
C VAL A 237 9.87 -4.72 1.19
N TYR A 238 9.79 -5.90 0.59
CA TYR A 238 10.58 -6.30 -0.56
C TYR A 238 9.73 -6.33 -1.82
N ILE A 239 10.34 -5.94 -2.94
CA ILE A 239 9.72 -6.04 -4.26
C ILE A 239 10.49 -7.11 -5.03
N THR A 240 9.82 -8.18 -5.44
CA THR A 240 10.43 -9.28 -6.20
C THR A 240 9.90 -9.29 -7.62
N ASP A 241 10.82 -9.40 -8.58
CA ASP A 241 10.51 -9.61 -9.98
C ASP A 241 10.18 -11.08 -10.24
N LEU A 242 9.07 -11.34 -10.93
CA LEU A 242 8.61 -12.68 -11.32
C LEU A 242 9.25 -13.13 -12.64
N VAL A 243 9.89 -12.23 -13.40
CA VAL A 243 10.14 -12.40 -14.84
C VAL A 243 11.26 -13.39 -15.17
N GLU A 244 12.14 -13.81 -14.25
CA GLU A 244 13.30 -14.61 -14.65
C GLU A 244 13.23 -16.12 -14.37
N PHE A 245 12.34 -16.62 -13.49
CA PHE A 245 12.43 -18.03 -13.06
C PHE A 245 11.11 -18.78 -12.86
N GLU A 246 9.96 -18.12 -12.92
CA GLU A 246 8.67 -18.82 -12.87
C GLU A 246 8.13 -18.99 -14.28
N ASP A 247 8.24 -20.23 -14.80
CA ASP A 247 7.42 -20.66 -15.93
C ASP A 247 5.95 -20.37 -15.56
N PRO A 248 5.22 -19.53 -16.32
CA PRO A 248 3.84 -19.13 -16.01
C PRO A 248 2.88 -20.34 -15.86
N ALA A 249 3.32 -21.55 -16.22
CA ALA A 249 2.65 -22.82 -16.00
C ALA A 249 2.38 -23.20 -14.53
N VAL A 250 3.01 -22.55 -13.54
CA VAL A 250 2.70 -22.80 -12.10
C VAL A 250 1.42 -22.09 -11.65
N ILE A 251 0.84 -21.24 -12.50
CA ILE A 251 -0.46 -20.63 -12.28
C ILE A 251 -1.42 -21.25 -13.29
N PRO A 252 -2.45 -22.01 -12.88
CA PRO A 252 -3.55 -22.27 -13.78
C PRO A 252 -4.29 -20.93 -13.91
N HIS A 253 -3.94 -20.19 -14.96
CA HIS A 253 -5.02 -19.92 -15.88
C HIS A 253 -5.53 -21.31 -16.26
N GLU A 254 -6.69 -21.70 -15.73
CA GLU A 254 -7.47 -22.72 -16.43
C GLU A 254 -7.55 -22.20 -17.86
N ARG A 255 -6.73 -22.78 -18.74
CA ARG A 255 -6.97 -22.71 -20.16
C ARG A 255 -8.41 -23.17 -20.28
N GLN A 256 -9.29 -22.22 -20.58
CA GLN A 256 -10.53 -22.56 -21.25
C GLN A 256 -10.13 -23.62 -22.27
N LYS A 257 -10.67 -24.83 -22.12
CA LYS A 257 -10.88 -25.64 -23.31
C LYS A 257 -11.73 -24.72 -24.19
N MET A 258 -11.09 -24.09 -25.16
CA MET A 258 -11.78 -23.73 -26.37
C MET A 258 -12.42 -25.05 -26.79
N LEU A 259 -13.73 -25.11 -26.62
CA LEU A 259 -14.51 -26.05 -27.40
C LEU A 259 -14.16 -25.66 -28.83
N ASP A 260 -13.44 -26.56 -29.49
CA ASP A 260 -13.38 -26.59 -30.94
C ASP A 260 -14.83 -26.72 -31.39
N ASP A 261 -15.49 -25.58 -31.58
CA ASP A 261 -16.73 -25.50 -32.33
C ASP A 261 -16.30 -25.35 -33.79
N ASP A 262 -16.69 -26.38 -34.52
CA ASP A 262 -16.37 -26.67 -35.90
C ASP A 262 -16.69 -25.51 -36.86
N ASP A 263 -15.86 -25.43 -37.90
CA ASP A 263 -16.20 -25.10 -39.29
C ASP A 263 -16.91 -23.77 -39.60
N ASP A 264 -16.12 -22.80 -40.08
CA ASP A 264 -16.46 -22.07 -41.32
C ASP A 264 -15.18 -21.54 -42.02
N PRO A 265 -14.90 -21.92 -43.27
CA PRO A 265 -13.73 -21.45 -44.00
C PRO A 265 -13.96 -20.06 -44.60
N ILE A 266 -13.21 -19.07 -44.12
CA ILE A 266 -13.10 -17.75 -44.76
C ILE A 266 -12.07 -17.85 -45.92
N PRO A 267 -12.40 -17.40 -47.15
CA PRO A 267 -11.47 -17.45 -48.27
C PRO A 267 -10.41 -16.35 -48.15
N ILE A 268 -9.13 -16.75 -48.05
CA ILE A 268 -7.97 -15.86 -48.05
C ILE A 268 -7.69 -15.42 -49.50
N SER A 269 -7.85 -14.12 -49.76
CA SER A 269 -7.35 -13.49 -50.99
C SER A 269 -5.84 -13.25 -50.86
N VAL A 270 -5.06 -13.97 -51.69
CA VAL A 270 -3.61 -13.79 -51.82
C VAL A 270 -3.34 -12.58 -52.71
N SER A 271 -2.63 -11.58 -52.17
CA SER A 271 -1.96 -10.56 -52.96
C SER A 271 -0.44 -10.75 -52.85
N PRO A 272 0.31 -10.69 -53.96
CA PRO A 272 1.73 -11.01 -53.98
C PRO A 272 2.62 -9.78 -53.82
N GLY A 273 3.73 -9.99 -53.12
CA GLY A 273 5.05 -9.49 -53.54
C GLY A 273 5.44 -8.07 -53.12
N SER A 274 6.39 -7.99 -52.20
CA SER A 274 7.48 -7.01 -52.30
C SER A 274 8.69 -7.54 -51.55
N ASP A 275 9.73 -7.80 -52.32
CA ASP A 275 11.09 -8.15 -51.91
C ASP A 275 11.75 -6.94 -51.22
N GLU A 276 12.31 -7.13 -50.04
CA GLU A 276 13.29 -6.22 -49.42
C GLU A 276 14.31 -7.11 -48.70
N GLU A 277 15.42 -7.42 -49.37
CA GLU A 277 16.72 -6.73 -49.30
C GLU A 277 17.47 -6.98 -47.99
N ASP A 278 18.41 -7.90 -48.11
CA ASP A 278 19.49 -8.22 -47.18
C ASP A 278 20.27 -6.95 -46.81
N ASN A 279 20.43 -6.68 -45.51
CA ASN A 279 21.47 -5.77 -45.05
C ASN A 279 22.25 -6.39 -43.90
N GLU A 280 23.32 -7.07 -44.32
CA GLU A 280 24.40 -7.63 -43.52
C GLU A 280 25.31 -6.48 -43.05
N PHE A 281 25.20 -6.07 -41.78
CA PHE A 281 26.22 -5.24 -41.12
C PHE A 281 26.72 -5.94 -39.86
N ARG A 282 27.84 -6.66 -40.02
CA ARG A 282 28.73 -7.10 -38.94
C ARG A 282 29.59 -5.91 -38.53
N GLU A 283 29.34 -5.34 -37.35
CA GLU A 283 30.34 -4.51 -36.66
C GLU A 283 30.89 -5.29 -35.48
N ASP A 284 32.13 -5.76 -35.66
CA ASP A 284 33.03 -6.24 -34.61
C ASP A 284 33.41 -5.05 -33.71
N HIS A 285 32.85 -5.01 -32.51
CA HIS A 285 33.31 -4.16 -31.42
C HIS A 285 33.69 -5.01 -30.21
N SER A 286 34.87 -5.63 -30.33
CA SER A 286 35.64 -6.16 -29.22
C SER A 286 36.26 -5.00 -28.42
N HIS A 287 35.47 -4.39 -27.55
CA HIS A 287 35.99 -3.57 -26.45
C HIS A 287 36.21 -4.46 -25.22
N GLU A 288 37.46 -4.89 -25.04
CA GLU A 288 37.99 -5.38 -23.77
C GLU A 288 37.84 -4.26 -22.71
N LEU A 289 36.80 -4.37 -21.89
CA LEU A 289 36.70 -3.68 -20.60
C LEU A 289 37.14 -4.65 -19.51
N GLU A 290 38.44 -4.91 -19.46
CA GLU A 290 39.06 -5.44 -18.24
C GLU A 290 39.17 -4.31 -17.22
N GLY A 291 38.31 -4.33 -16.21
CA GLY A 291 38.51 -3.54 -15.01
C GLY A 291 37.26 -2.80 -14.51
N ALA A 292 36.42 -3.50 -13.76
CA ALA A 292 35.66 -2.90 -12.66
C ALA A 292 35.20 -4.04 -11.75
N GLY A 293 35.53 -3.88 -10.46
CA GLY A 293 35.53 -4.93 -9.46
C GLY A 293 34.26 -5.76 -9.35
N ASP A 294 34.45 -6.96 -8.82
CA ASP A 294 33.48 -7.75 -8.06
C ASP A 294 32.67 -6.82 -7.15
N LYS A 295 31.63 -6.21 -7.70
CA LYS A 295 30.53 -5.74 -6.90
C LYS A 295 29.71 -6.99 -6.72
N ASP A 296 29.75 -7.49 -5.51
CA ASP A 296 28.75 -8.37 -4.92
C ASP A 296 27.35 -7.79 -5.21
N THR A 297 26.88 -8.00 -6.42
CA THR A 297 25.47 -7.94 -6.79
C THR A 297 24.86 -9.17 -6.15
N GLU A 298 24.83 -9.20 -4.81
CA GLU A 298 24.14 -10.19 -4.00
C GLU A 298 22.74 -10.35 -4.60
N GLY A 299 22.46 -11.55 -5.11
CA GLY A 299 21.28 -11.91 -5.89
C GLY A 299 20.02 -11.22 -5.38
N TYR A 300 19.53 -10.29 -6.18
CA TYR A 300 18.70 -9.18 -5.77
C TYR A 300 17.28 -9.61 -5.37
N LEU A 301 17.01 -9.50 -4.08
CA LEU A 301 15.74 -8.92 -3.62
C LEU A 301 15.86 -7.40 -3.79
N ASN A 302 15.04 -6.79 -4.66
CA ASN A 302 15.14 -5.35 -4.95
C ASN A 302 15.12 -4.52 -3.67
N VAL A 303 15.74 -3.34 -3.76
CA VAL A 303 15.98 -2.38 -2.66
C VAL A 303 14.80 -2.36 -1.69
N PRO A 304 14.95 -2.93 -0.48
CA PRO A 304 13.83 -3.02 0.44
C PRO A 304 13.47 -1.63 0.95
N HIS A 305 12.17 -1.36 1.07
CA HIS A 305 11.74 -0.27 1.93
C HIS A 305 12.13 -0.64 3.37
N PRO A 306 12.79 0.27 4.11
CA PRO A 306 13.31 -0.04 5.44
C PRO A 306 12.22 -0.39 6.45
N ASP A 307 10.97 0.02 6.20
CA ASP A 307 9.81 -0.30 7.00
C ASP A 307 8.50 -0.11 6.20
N TRP A 308 7.39 -0.50 6.81
CA TRP A 308 6.05 -0.37 6.23
C TRP A 308 5.67 1.09 5.90
N VAL A 309 6.05 2.07 6.71
CA VAL A 309 5.68 3.47 6.44
C VAL A 309 6.47 4.03 5.25
N ALA A 310 7.73 3.63 5.08
CA ALA A 310 8.55 4.01 3.94
C ALA A 310 8.00 3.44 2.63
N TYR A 311 7.47 2.22 2.68
CA TYR A 311 6.75 1.61 1.56
C TYR A 311 5.52 2.44 1.18
N LEU A 312 4.66 2.77 2.15
CA LEU A 312 3.47 3.61 1.90
C LEU A 312 3.82 5.01 1.36
N GLU A 313 4.89 5.62 1.88
CA GLU A 313 5.42 6.90 1.38
C GLU A 313 5.88 6.80 -0.08
N SER A 314 6.52 5.68 -0.47
CA SER A 314 6.95 5.42 -1.85
C SER A 314 5.77 5.22 -2.78
N CYS A 315 4.81 4.35 -2.42
CA CYS A 315 3.60 4.12 -3.21
C CYS A 315 2.87 5.45 -3.50
N TRP A 316 2.72 6.28 -2.47
CA TRP A 316 2.14 7.61 -2.66
C TRP A 316 2.97 8.54 -3.56
N ALA A 317 4.29 8.52 -3.44
CA ALA A 317 5.17 9.36 -4.28
C ALA A 317 5.16 8.92 -5.74
N GLU A 318 5.10 7.62 -6.02
CA GLU A 318 5.01 7.08 -7.38
C GLU A 318 3.72 7.49 -8.09
N ASN A 319 2.60 7.52 -7.37
CA ASN A 319 1.34 8.04 -7.91
C ASN A 319 1.46 9.49 -8.34
N ASP A 320 2.06 10.34 -7.49
CA ASP A 320 2.25 11.76 -7.79
C ASP A 320 3.08 11.96 -9.06
N ILE A 321 4.07 11.08 -9.31
CA ILE A 321 4.88 11.09 -10.53
C ILE A 321 4.08 10.62 -11.76
N ARG A 322 3.39 9.48 -11.70
CA ARG A 322 2.63 8.93 -12.85
C ARG A 322 1.71 9.96 -13.47
N LEU A 323 1.13 10.83 -12.65
CA LEU A 323 0.17 11.84 -13.07
C LEU A 323 0.79 13.07 -13.73
N GLN A 324 2.02 13.42 -13.36
CA GLN A 324 2.75 14.50 -14.03
C GLN A 324 3.11 14.12 -15.48
N TYR A 325 3.20 12.82 -15.78
CA TYR A 325 3.66 12.30 -17.07
C TYR A 325 2.55 11.79 -18.00
N HIS A 326 1.29 11.72 -17.57
CA HIS A 326 0.20 11.29 -18.45
C HIS A 326 -0.24 12.38 -19.44
N GLY A 327 0.50 12.48 -20.55
CA GLY A 327 -0.12 12.42 -21.87
C GLY A 327 -0.76 11.05 -22.10
N VAL A 328 -1.78 11.00 -22.96
CA VAL A 328 -2.68 9.87 -23.28
C VAL A 328 -2.09 8.47 -22.98
N PRO A 329 -2.74 7.65 -22.12
CA PRO A 329 -2.25 6.30 -21.82
C PRO A 329 -2.26 5.44 -23.09
N ASN A 330 -1.13 4.79 -23.40
CA ASN A 330 -1.13 3.65 -24.30
C ASN A 330 -1.89 2.52 -23.60
N LEU A 331 -3.10 2.22 -24.08
CA LEU A 331 -3.85 1.05 -23.65
C LEU A 331 -3.04 -0.21 -24.00
N ILE A 332 -2.43 -0.82 -22.98
CA ILE A 332 -1.99 -2.21 -23.10
C ILE A 332 -3.26 -3.06 -23.01
N ASN A 333 -3.44 -3.90 -24.01
CA ASN A 333 -4.68 -4.60 -24.29
C ASN A 333 -4.75 -5.91 -23.49
N ASP A 334 -5.18 -5.86 -22.24
CA ASP A 334 -5.28 -7.01 -21.31
C ASP A 334 -6.59 -7.82 -21.46
N TYR A 335 -7.09 -8.00 -22.69
CA TYR A 335 -8.31 -8.80 -22.97
C TYR A 335 -8.14 -10.33 -22.80
N LEU A 336 -7.06 -10.81 -22.17
CA LEU A 336 -6.84 -12.24 -21.92
C LEU A 336 -7.16 -12.70 -20.48
N ILE A 337 -7.80 -11.85 -19.67
CA ILE A 337 -8.34 -12.26 -18.37
C ILE A 337 -9.87 -12.26 -18.47
N PRO A 338 -10.54 -13.43 -18.60
CA PRO A 338 -11.99 -13.48 -18.70
C PRO A 338 -12.65 -12.91 -17.44
N GLU A 339 -13.63 -12.02 -17.63
CA GLU A 339 -14.52 -11.59 -16.55
C GLU A 339 -15.28 -12.81 -16.01
N SER A 340 -14.95 -13.22 -14.78
CA SER A 340 -15.52 -14.41 -14.17
C SER A 340 -16.78 -14.08 -13.37
N GLN A 341 -17.94 -14.55 -13.86
CA GLN A 341 -19.14 -14.79 -13.06
C GLN A 341 -19.14 -16.21 -12.45
N VAL A 342 -18.02 -16.65 -11.85
CA VAL A 342 -17.92 -17.99 -11.27
C VAL A 342 -18.03 -17.93 -9.75
N THR A 343 -19.10 -18.53 -9.21
CA THR A 343 -19.12 -19.07 -7.84
C THR A 343 -17.99 -20.07 -7.71
N THR A 344 -16.91 -19.68 -7.03
CA THR A 344 -15.70 -20.48 -6.88
C THR A 344 -15.92 -21.58 -5.84
N GLU A 345 -16.38 -22.75 -6.29
CA GLU A 345 -16.20 -23.99 -5.54
C GLU A 345 -14.80 -24.54 -5.82
N PHE A 346 -13.93 -24.50 -4.80
CA PHE A 346 -12.59 -25.08 -4.88
C PHE A 346 -12.68 -26.61 -4.83
N ASN A 347 -12.89 -27.23 -5.99
CA ASN A 347 -12.85 -28.67 -6.15
C ASN A 347 -11.40 -29.16 -6.21
N GLY A 348 -10.85 -29.59 -5.06
CA GLY A 348 -9.86 -30.67 -4.95
C GLY A 348 -8.56 -30.64 -5.78
N SER A 349 -8.19 -29.56 -6.47
CA SER A 349 -7.01 -29.49 -7.33
C SER A 349 -5.87 -28.67 -6.72
N CYS A 350 -4.71 -29.35 -6.68
CA CYS A 350 -3.32 -28.95 -6.42
C CYS A 350 -2.97 -27.70 -5.59
N VAL A 351 -2.25 -27.96 -4.49
CA VAL A 351 -1.56 -27.00 -3.58
C VAL A 351 -0.42 -26.20 -4.26
N THR A 352 -0.19 -26.36 -5.56
CA THR A 352 1.00 -25.87 -6.28
C THR A 352 0.84 -24.55 -7.03
N THR A 353 -0.18 -23.73 -6.72
CA THR A 353 -0.52 -22.53 -7.53
C THR A 353 -0.36 -21.20 -6.80
N LEU A 354 0.11 -21.26 -5.55
CA LEU A 354 0.51 -20.07 -4.80
C LEU A 354 1.94 -19.68 -5.21
N PRO A 355 2.23 -18.39 -5.41
CA PRO A 355 3.60 -17.91 -5.72
C PRO A 355 4.59 -18.20 -4.58
N ALA A 356 4.09 -18.63 -3.42
CA ALA A 356 4.88 -19.16 -2.33
C ALA A 356 4.03 -20.16 -1.53
N VAL A 357 4.68 -21.17 -0.95
CA VAL A 357 4.00 -22.16 -0.10
C VAL A 357 3.52 -21.52 1.20
N PRO A 358 2.39 -21.98 1.77
CA PRO A 358 1.99 -21.60 3.12
C PRO A 358 3.14 -21.76 4.12
N TRP A 359 3.33 -20.77 5.00
CA TRP A 359 4.40 -20.83 6.00
C TRP A 359 4.36 -22.11 6.87
N SER A 360 3.16 -22.61 7.13
CA SER A 360 2.92 -23.87 7.86
C SER A 360 3.43 -25.12 7.15
N LEU A 361 3.69 -25.06 5.83
CA LEU A 361 4.14 -26.18 5.02
C LEU A 361 5.64 -26.13 4.68
N ARG A 362 6.35 -25.07 5.07
CA ARG A 362 7.75 -24.81 4.67
C ARG A 362 8.72 -25.98 4.92
N GLU A 363 8.56 -26.69 6.05
CA GLU A 363 9.46 -27.76 6.47
C GLU A 363 9.53 -28.89 5.42
N ARG A 364 8.41 -29.16 4.74
CA ARG A 364 8.33 -30.16 3.65
C ARG A 364 9.08 -29.74 2.39
N TYR A 365 9.35 -28.44 2.21
CA TYR A 365 9.98 -27.89 1.01
C TYR A 365 11.46 -27.55 1.21
N THR A 366 11.92 -27.40 2.46
CA THR A 366 13.33 -27.17 2.79
C THR A 366 14.26 -28.26 2.23
N GLU A 367 13.80 -29.51 2.13
CA GLU A 367 14.58 -30.61 1.54
C GLU A 367 14.90 -30.42 0.05
N TYR A 368 14.14 -29.59 -0.67
CA TYR A 368 14.37 -29.31 -2.08
C TYR A 368 15.41 -28.21 -2.29
N LEU A 369 15.49 -27.23 -1.39
CA LEU A 369 16.50 -26.15 -1.49
C LEU A 369 17.92 -26.66 -1.24
N THR A 370 18.10 -27.70 -0.42
CA THR A 370 19.43 -28.26 -0.11
C THR A 370 20.01 -29.18 -1.19
N LYS A 371 19.27 -29.44 -2.28
CA LYS A 371 19.70 -30.36 -3.35
C LYS A 371 20.37 -29.66 -4.54
N PHE A 372 20.36 -28.33 -4.55
CA PHE A 372 21.07 -27.48 -5.49
C PHE A 372 22.20 -26.77 -4.74
#